data_AF-A0AAW2N740-F1
#
_entry.id   AF-A0AAW2N740-F1
#
_cell.length_a   1.000
_cell.length_b   1.000
_cell.length_c   1.000
_cell.angle_alpha   90.00
_cell.angle_beta   90.00
_cell.angle_gamma   90.00
#
_symmetry.space_group_name_H-M   'P 1'
#
loop_
_entity.id
_entity.type
_entity.pdbx_description
1 polymer ?
#
loop_
_entity_poly.entity_id
_entity_poly.type
_entity_poly.pdbx_seq_one_letter_code
_entity_poly.pdbx_strand_id
1 'polypeptide(L)'
;MKDEDQTRSTDPIQKRTLSNGLIIEEMLNGPRDGKVAAAGKKVKIYYTAMLKESGHIFDSNVGKSACKFRLGDEGIISGWNIGIDGMHVGDKRRLIIPPSMGYGKHGPGENVPQTHG
;
A
#
# COMPACT_ATOMS: atom_id res chain seq x y z
N MET A 1 19.14 -24.74 -21.77
CA MET A 1 19.38 -25.41 -20.48
C MET A 1 20.04 -24.40 -19.56
N LYS A 2 19.27 -23.93 -18.58
CA LYS A 2 19.60 -23.28 -17.31
C LYS A 2 18.25 -23.11 -16.61
N ASP A 3 17.81 -24.10 -15.83
CA ASP A 3 18.09 -24.24 -14.39
C ASP A 3 17.73 -22.94 -13.66
N GLU A 4 16.95 -22.86 -12.59
CA GLU A 4 16.15 -23.77 -11.78
C GLU A 4 15.45 -22.85 -10.76
N ASP A 5 14.23 -23.20 -10.37
CA ASP A 5 13.55 -22.90 -9.09
C ASP A 5 13.71 -21.51 -8.42
N GLN A 6 12.63 -20.73 -8.48
CA GLN A 6 12.07 -20.12 -7.26
C GLN A 6 10.59 -19.77 -7.50
N THR A 7 9.70 -20.72 -7.22
CA THR A 7 8.26 -20.43 -7.05
C THR A 7 8.03 -19.62 -5.78
N ARG A 8 8.30 -18.32 -5.83
CA ARG A 8 7.65 -17.32 -4.98
C ARG A 8 6.75 -16.55 -5.93
N SER A 9 5.46 -16.87 -5.99
CA SER A 9 4.51 -16.13 -6.84
C SER A 9 4.50 -14.65 -6.42
N THR A 10 5.34 -13.84 -7.07
CA THR A 10 5.41 -12.38 -6.93
C THR A 10 4.31 -11.68 -7.74
N ASP A 11 3.64 -12.46 -8.58
CA ASP A 11 2.53 -12.05 -9.42
C ASP A 11 1.28 -11.80 -8.56
N PRO A 12 0.65 -10.64 -8.73
CA PRO A 12 -0.61 -10.37 -8.07
C PRO A 12 -1.70 -11.33 -8.56
N ILE A 13 -2.55 -11.77 -7.63
CA ILE A 13 -3.82 -12.46 -7.93
C ILE A 13 -4.64 -11.58 -8.86
N GLN A 14 -4.61 -10.28 -8.62
CA GLN A 14 -5.23 -9.30 -9.49
C GLN A 14 -4.50 -7.96 -9.43
N LYS A 15 -4.30 -7.35 -10.60
CA LYS A 15 -3.72 -6.02 -10.75
C LYS A 15 -4.74 -5.10 -11.39
N ARG A 16 -4.96 -3.95 -10.78
CA ARG A 16 -5.84 -2.90 -11.31
C ARG A 16 -5.08 -1.58 -11.29
N THR A 17 -5.13 -0.87 -12.41
CA THR A 17 -4.60 0.50 -12.52
C THR A 17 -5.77 1.44 -12.63
N LEU A 18 -5.83 2.41 -11.73
CA LEU A 18 -6.87 3.43 -11.71
C LEU A 18 -6.45 4.64 -12.55
N SER A 19 -7.44 5.42 -13.01
CA SER A 19 -7.25 6.60 -13.87
C SER A 19 -6.37 7.68 -13.23
N ASN A 20 -6.29 7.69 -11.90
CA ASN A 20 -5.46 8.61 -11.11
C ASN A 20 -3.99 8.12 -10.95
N GLY A 21 -3.62 7.02 -11.60
CA GLY A 21 -2.27 6.45 -11.58
C GLY A 21 -1.99 5.52 -10.38
N LEU A 22 -2.93 5.34 -9.45
CA LEU A 22 -2.80 4.36 -8.38
C LEU A 22 -2.90 2.94 -8.96
N ILE A 23 -1.92 2.10 -8.64
CA ILE A 23 -1.96 0.68 -8.99
C ILE A 23 -2.22 -0.12 -7.71
N ILE A 24 -3.23 -0.97 -7.77
CA ILE A 24 -3.63 -1.87 -6.69
C ILE A 24 -3.34 -3.29 -7.14
N GLU A 25 -2.50 -3.98 -6.39
CA GLU A 25 -2.11 -5.36 -6.63
C GLU A 25 -2.58 -6.21 -5.46
N GLU A 26 -3.58 -7.05 -5.69
CA GLU A 26 -4.08 -8.02 -4.73
C GLU A 26 -3.06 -9.16 -4.61
N MET A 27 -2.47 -9.31 -3.43
CA MET A 27 -1.44 -10.31 -3.14
C MET A 27 -2.04 -11.51 -2.40
N LEU A 28 -3.02 -11.26 -1.54
CA LEU A 28 -3.72 -12.28 -0.77
C LEU A 28 -5.15 -11.82 -0.53
N ASN A 29 -6.11 -12.69 -0.80
CA ASN A 29 -7.49 -12.49 -0.36
C ASN A 29 -7.68 -13.21 0.99
N GLY A 30 -8.08 -12.44 1.99
CA GLY A 30 -8.46 -12.92 3.30
C GLY A 30 -9.80 -13.66 3.27
N PRO A 31 -10.26 -14.14 4.44
CA PRO A 31 -11.56 -14.81 4.56
C PRO A 31 -12.70 -13.87 4.13
N ARG A 32 -13.66 -14.40 3.37
CA ARG A 32 -14.84 -13.65 2.90
C ARG A 32 -15.77 -13.16 4.01
N ASP A 33 -15.67 -13.74 5.20
CA ASP A 33 -16.39 -13.31 6.40
C ASP A 33 -15.69 -12.17 7.16
N GLY A 34 -14.50 -11.78 6.70
CA GLY A 34 -13.73 -10.68 7.28
C GLY A 34 -14.47 -9.34 7.16
N LYS A 35 -14.39 -8.51 8.20
CA LYS A 35 -14.96 -7.15 8.14
C LYS A 35 -14.35 -6.36 6.98
N VAL A 36 -15.19 -5.63 6.26
CA VAL A 36 -14.76 -4.79 5.14
C VAL A 36 -14.27 -3.43 5.66
N ALA A 37 -13.11 -3.02 5.19
CA ALA A 37 -12.59 -1.67 5.31
C ALA A 37 -13.38 -0.74 4.38
N ALA A 38 -14.05 0.25 4.97
CA ALA A 38 -14.85 1.22 4.24
C ALA A 38 -14.65 2.62 4.83
N ALA A 39 -14.83 3.65 4.01
CA ALA A 39 -14.77 5.04 4.47
C ALA A 39 -15.61 5.28 5.74
N GLY A 40 -15.06 6.05 6.67
CA GLY A 40 -15.65 6.32 7.98
C GLY A 40 -15.45 5.22 9.03
N LYS A 41 -14.93 4.03 8.67
CA LYS A 41 -14.62 2.96 9.63
C LYS A 41 -13.20 3.08 10.17
N LYS A 42 -12.99 2.60 11.40
CA LYS A 42 -11.66 2.48 11.99
C LYS A 42 -11.03 1.19 11.49
N VAL A 43 -9.88 1.32 10.83
CA VAL A 43 -9.09 0.18 10.32
C VAL A 43 -7.80 0.06 11.13
N LYS A 44 -7.25 -1.15 11.15
CA LYS A 44 -5.93 -1.44 11.71
C LYS A 44 -5.13 -2.14 10.63
N ILE A 45 -3.97 -1.60 10.29
CA ILE A 45 -3.15 -2.18 9.22
C ILE A 45 -1.72 -2.42 9.69
N TYR A 46 -1.11 -3.43 9.07
CA TYR A 46 0.33 -3.58 9.02
C TYR A 46 0.79 -3.27 7.60
N TYR A 47 1.85 -2.49 7.46
CA TYR A 47 2.38 -2.06 6.18
C TYR A 47 3.90 -1.90 6.26
N THR A 48 4.49 -1.97 5.08
CA THR A 48 5.86 -1.57 4.81
C THR A 48 5.80 -0.60 3.64
N ALA A 49 6.25 0.63 3.86
CA ALA A 49 6.33 1.67 2.86
C ALA A 49 7.77 1.81 2.39
N MET A 50 7.97 1.74 1.08
CA MET A 50 9.28 1.75 0.45
C MET A 50 9.26 2.59 -0.83
N LEU A 51 10.40 3.21 -1.14
CA LEU A 51 10.60 3.93 -2.39
C LEU A 51 10.68 2.94 -3.55
N LYS A 52 9.86 3.13 -4.57
CA LYS A 52 9.81 2.22 -5.73
C LYS A 52 11.14 2.19 -6.49
N GLU A 53 11.82 3.32 -6.61
CA GLU A 53 13.06 3.46 -7.37
C GLU A 53 14.24 2.76 -6.71
N SER A 54 14.43 2.99 -5.40
CA SER A 54 15.59 2.45 -4.67
C SER A 54 15.28 1.17 -3.88
N GLY A 55 14.00 0.83 -3.69
CA GLY A 55 13.57 -0.20 -2.75
C GLY A 55 13.77 0.16 -1.27
N HIS A 56 14.16 1.40 -0.97
CA HIS A 56 14.45 1.84 0.39
C HIS A 56 13.18 1.94 1.22
N ILE A 57 13.10 1.15 2.30
CA ILE A 57 11.99 1.19 3.26
C ILE A 57 12.19 2.43 4.13
N PHE A 58 11.28 3.40 4.01
CA PHE A 58 11.30 4.61 4.83
C PHE A 58 10.38 4.48 6.04
N ASP A 59 9.39 3.58 6.01
CA ASP A 59 8.49 3.38 7.12
C ASP A 59 7.93 1.94 7.17
N SER A 60 7.81 1.36 8.36
CA SER A 60 7.25 0.02 8.55
C SER A 60 6.81 -0.20 9.99
N ASN A 61 5.64 -0.84 10.14
CA ASN A 61 5.10 -1.24 11.44
C ASN A 61 4.94 -2.76 11.58
N VAL A 62 5.50 -3.54 10.65
CA VAL A 62 5.52 -5.01 10.74
C VAL A 62 6.37 -5.42 11.95
N GLY A 63 5.79 -6.24 12.84
CA GLY A 63 6.43 -6.61 14.12
C GLY A 63 6.28 -5.56 15.24
N LYS A 64 5.59 -4.45 14.99
CA LYS A 64 5.25 -3.42 15.99
C LYS A 64 3.74 -3.39 16.24
N SER A 65 3.25 -2.29 16.82
CA SER A 65 1.81 -2.03 16.96
C SER A 65 1.17 -1.70 15.61
N ALA A 66 -0.02 -2.26 15.37
CA ALA A 66 -0.81 -1.93 14.18
C ALA A 66 -1.13 -0.43 14.11
N CYS A 67 -0.98 0.15 12.92
CA CYS A 67 -1.38 1.53 12.66
C CYS A 67 -2.91 1.59 12.60
N LYS A 68 -3.51 2.48 13.41
CA LYS A 68 -4.96 2.61 13.54
C LYS A 68 -5.37 3.98 13.04
N PHE A 69 -6.28 4.02 12.08
CA PHE A 69 -6.81 5.27 11.57
C PHE A 69 -8.25 5.08 11.09
N ARG A 70 -8.92 6.20 10.80
CA ARG A 70 -10.24 6.19 10.19
C ARG A 70 -10.08 6.29 8.68
N LEU A 71 -10.58 5.31 7.94
CA LEU A 71 -10.47 5.30 6.48
C LEU A 71 -11.31 6.45 5.90
N GLY A 72 -10.78 7.15 4.89
CA GLY A 72 -11.46 8.30 4.28
C GLY A 72 -11.27 9.63 5.04
N ASP A 73 -10.42 9.65 6.06
CA ASP A 73 -10.07 10.88 6.78
C ASP A 73 -9.05 11.72 5.98
N GLU A 74 -9.12 13.04 6.09
CA GLU A 74 -8.23 13.98 5.37
C GLU A 74 -6.77 13.86 5.83
N GLY A 75 -6.52 13.35 7.05
CA GLY A 75 -5.17 13.10 7.56
C GLY A 75 -4.48 11.87 6.94
N ILE A 76 -5.14 11.15 6.04
CA ILE A 76 -4.62 9.92 5.41
C ILE A 76 -4.35 10.17 3.94
N ILE A 77 -3.18 9.74 3.46
CA ILE A 77 -2.79 9.92 2.05
C ILE A 77 -3.85 9.31 1.14
N SER A 78 -4.20 10.01 0.06
CA SER A 78 -5.32 9.62 -0.81
C SER A 78 -5.14 8.22 -1.40
N GLY A 79 -3.90 7.80 -1.65
CA GLY A 79 -3.59 6.44 -2.12
C GLY A 79 -4.00 5.35 -1.14
N TRP A 80 -3.93 5.60 0.17
CA TRP A 80 -4.43 4.66 1.19
C TRP A 80 -5.94 4.67 1.26
N ASN A 81 -6.55 5.86 1.23
CA ASN A 81 -8.01 5.98 1.25
C ASN A 81 -8.67 5.21 0.11
N ILE A 82 -8.09 5.23 -1.08
CA ILE A 82 -8.62 4.51 -2.25
C ILE A 82 -8.16 3.04 -2.26
N GLY A 83 -6.90 2.76 -1.94
CA GLY A 83 -6.33 1.41 -2.06
C GLY A 83 -6.81 0.41 -1.00
N ILE A 84 -7.15 0.92 0.19
CA ILE A 84 -7.60 0.11 1.34
C ILE A 84 -9.11 -0.06 1.34
N ASP A 85 -9.85 0.82 0.68
CA ASP A 85 -11.29 0.68 0.55
C ASP A 85 -11.66 -0.66 -0.11
N GLY A 86 -12.66 -1.33 0.47
CA GLY A 86 -13.09 -2.66 0.06
C GLY A 86 -12.14 -3.81 0.43
N MET A 87 -11.09 -3.60 1.23
CA MET A 87 -10.29 -4.71 1.77
C MET A 87 -11.05 -5.46 2.86
N HIS A 88 -10.97 -6.78 2.89
CA HIS A 88 -11.41 -7.58 4.03
C HIS A 88 -10.28 -7.73 5.05
N VAL A 89 -10.63 -7.92 6.31
CA VAL A 89 -9.64 -8.30 7.33
C VAL A 89 -8.92 -9.58 6.89
N GLY A 90 -7.59 -9.50 6.82
CA GLY A 90 -6.73 -10.60 6.34
C GLY A 90 -6.26 -10.43 4.88
N ASP A 91 -6.84 -9.49 4.12
CA ASP A 91 -6.35 -9.16 2.79
C ASP A 91 -4.93 -8.58 2.84
N LYS A 92 -4.14 -8.89 1.82
CA LYS A 92 -2.85 -8.26 1.55
C LYS A 92 -2.90 -7.63 0.17
N ARG A 93 -2.68 -6.32 0.11
CA ARG A 93 -2.54 -5.56 -1.15
C ARG A 93 -1.19 -4.87 -1.19
N ARG A 94 -0.64 -4.75 -2.39
CA ARG A 94 0.49 -3.88 -2.70
C ARG A 94 -0.05 -2.67 -3.45
N LEU A 95 0.20 -1.49 -2.91
CA LEU A 95 -0.26 -0.22 -3.47
C LEU A 95 0.93 0.53 -4.05
N ILE A 96 0.91 0.81 -5.35
CA ILE A 96 1.89 1.67 -6.00
C ILE A 96 1.24 3.04 -6.15
N ILE A 97 1.56 3.91 -5.21
CA ILE A 97 0.92 5.21 -5.06
C ILE A 97 1.77 6.24 -5.82
N PRO A 98 1.19 6.97 -6.78
CA PRO A 98 1.90 8.07 -7.43
C PRO A 98 2.21 9.18 -6.41
N PRO A 99 3.27 9.98 -6.60
CA PRO A 99 3.69 11.00 -5.64
C PRO A 99 2.57 12.01 -5.33
N SER A 100 1.71 12.32 -6.30
CA SER A 100 0.54 13.20 -6.13
C SER A 100 -0.51 12.68 -5.12
N MET A 101 -0.53 11.38 -4.83
CA MET A 101 -1.51 10.74 -3.92
C MET A 101 -0.85 10.12 -2.68
N GLY A 102 0.47 10.22 -2.59
CA GLY A 102 1.27 9.76 -1.46
C GLY A 102 1.59 10.93 -0.54
N TYR A 103 2.88 11.12 -0.29
CA TYR A 103 3.41 12.21 0.52
C TYR A 103 3.75 13.48 -0.29
N GLY A 104 3.31 13.56 -1.56
CA GLY A 104 3.58 14.70 -2.43
C GLY A 104 5.06 14.84 -2.81
N LYS A 105 5.42 16.04 -3.28
CA LYS A 105 6.81 16.48 -3.55
C LYS A 105 7.62 16.70 -2.26
N HIS A 106 6.94 16.73 -1.11
CA HIS A 106 7.52 17.05 0.18
C HIS A 106 8.02 15.82 0.94
N GLY A 107 7.78 14.60 0.42
CA GLY A 107 8.16 13.35 1.08
C GLY A 107 7.46 13.17 2.43
N PRO A 108 7.57 11.99 3.08
CA PRO A 108 7.06 11.77 4.44
C PRO A 108 7.82 12.55 5.55
N GLY A 109 8.36 13.74 5.25
CA GLY A 109 9.30 14.48 6.08
C GLY A 109 10.66 14.64 5.38
N GLU A 110 11.48 15.57 5.89
CA GLU A 110 12.70 16.22 5.37
C GLU A 110 13.81 15.36 4.72
N ASN A 111 13.62 14.05 4.49
CA ASN A 111 14.64 13.12 4.00
C ASN A 111 14.34 12.45 2.65
N VAL A 112 13.45 13.02 1.82
CA VAL A 112 13.33 12.57 0.41
C VAL A 112 14.14 13.51 -0.47
N PRO A 113 15.21 13.03 -1.13
CA PRO A 113 16.03 13.87 -1.99
C PRO A 113 15.19 14.44 -3.13
N GLN A 114 15.20 15.77 -3.24
CA GLN A 114 14.61 16.49 -4.37
C GLN A 114 15.38 16.12 -5.65
N THR A 115 14.71 15.50 -6.61
CA THR A 115 15.21 15.48 -7.99
C THR A 115 14.92 16.83 -8.63
N HIS A 116 15.88 17.76 -8.53
CA HIS A 116 15.94 18.89 -9.45
C HIS A 116 16.47 18.38 -10.80
N GLY A 117 15.74 18.71 -11.86
CA GLY A 117 16.21 18.55 -13.25
C GLY A 117 17.17 19.66 -13.67
#